data_AF-A0A0E3VSS9-F1
#
_entry.id   AF-A0A0E3VSS9-F1
#
_cell.length_a   1.000
_cell.length_b   1.000
_cell.length_c   1.000
_cell.angle_alpha   90.00
_cell.angle_beta   90.00
_cell.angle_gamma   90.00
#
_symmetry.space_group_name_H-M   'P 1'
#
loop_
_entity.id
_entity.type
_entity.pdbx_description
1 polymer ?
#
loop_
_entity_poly.entity_id
_entity_poly.type
_entity_poly.pdbx_seq_one_letter_code
_entity_poly.pdbx_strand_id
1 'polypeptide(L)'
;MNNAYYDVERFGLRFVASPRHADVLMVTGPVTKNMRDALERTYHATPDPKWVVAVGDCARDGGCFAGSYAVVGGVSQVVPVDLHIPGCPPPPTTILRGLLALLDQAAKNTNSI
;
A
#
# COMPACT_ATOMS: atom_id res chain seq x y z
N MET A 1 0.52 -9.47 -9.80
CA MET A 1 1.06 -10.28 -8.69
C MET A 1 0.23 -11.54 -8.42
N ASN A 2 -0.44 -12.10 -9.44
CA ASN A 2 -1.20 -13.35 -9.32
C ASN A 2 -0.94 -14.25 -10.56
N ASN A 3 0.33 -14.29 -10.99
CA ASN A 3 0.78 -15.12 -12.09
C ASN A 3 1.74 -16.15 -11.50
N ALA A 4 1.84 -17.35 -12.10
CA ALA A 4 2.66 -18.46 -11.64
C ALA A 4 4.13 -18.10 -11.33
N TYR A 5 4.65 -17.04 -11.96
CA TYR A 5 6.01 -16.53 -11.74
C TYR A 5 6.17 -15.58 -10.53
N TYR A 6 5.10 -14.91 -10.12
CA TYR A 6 5.09 -13.92 -9.02
C TYR A 6 3.89 -14.19 -8.10
N ASP A 7 3.82 -15.44 -7.67
CA ASP A 7 2.76 -15.95 -6.82
C ASP A 7 3.02 -15.54 -5.37
N VAL A 8 2.35 -14.48 -4.94
CA VAL A 8 2.42 -13.95 -3.57
C VAL A 8 1.79 -14.89 -2.55
N GLU A 9 0.90 -15.80 -2.99
CA GLU A 9 0.20 -16.73 -2.10
C GLU A 9 1.17 -17.73 -1.47
N ARG A 10 2.29 -18.04 -2.16
CA ARG A 10 3.38 -18.88 -1.61
C ARG A 10 4.03 -18.29 -0.36
N PHE A 11 3.94 -16.97 -0.19
CA PHE A 11 4.48 -16.25 0.97
C PHE A 11 3.41 -15.95 2.02
N GLY A 12 2.22 -16.56 1.91
CA GLY A 12 1.10 -16.35 2.82
C GLY A 12 0.34 -15.04 2.59
N LEU A 13 0.64 -14.31 1.51
CA LEU A 13 -0.05 -13.08 1.14
C LEU A 13 -1.20 -13.39 0.18
N ARG A 14 -2.41 -12.95 0.54
CA ARG A 14 -3.59 -13.12 -0.30
C ARG A 14 -4.32 -11.80 -0.46
N PHE A 15 -4.81 -11.53 -1.67
CA PHE A 15 -5.68 -10.40 -1.91
C PHE A 15 -7.09 -10.71 -1.41
N VAL A 16 -7.60 -9.84 -0.55
CA VAL A 16 -8.98 -9.88 -0.05
C VAL A 16 -9.80 -8.77 -0.69
N ALA A 17 -11.07 -9.04 -0.98
CA ALA A 17 -11.97 -8.07 -1.59
C ALA A 17 -12.47 -7.00 -0.60
N SER A 18 -12.52 -7.35 0.69
CA SER A 18 -13.03 -6.47 1.75
C SER A 18 -11.88 -5.90 2.57
N PRO A 19 -11.83 -4.57 2.79
CA PRO A 19 -10.83 -3.96 3.67
C PRO A 19 -10.98 -4.42 5.13
N ARG A 20 -12.14 -4.96 5.52
CA ARG A 20 -12.39 -5.50 6.87
C ARG A 20 -11.65 -6.79 7.17
N HIS A 21 -11.18 -7.49 6.14
CA HIS A 21 -10.39 -8.72 6.26
C HIS A 21 -8.94 -8.51 5.84
N ALA A 22 -8.54 -7.25 5.63
CA ALA A 22 -7.20 -6.90 5.20
C ALA A 22 -6.38 -6.48 6.42
N ASP A 23 -5.11 -6.90 6.45
CA ASP A 23 -4.13 -6.39 7.42
C ASP A 23 -3.21 -5.35 6.76
N VAL A 24 -3.12 -5.36 5.42
CA VAL A 24 -2.28 -4.46 4.64
C VAL A 24 -3.10 -3.77 3.55
N LEU A 25 -3.05 -2.44 3.53
CA LEU A 25 -3.64 -1.60 2.50
C LEU A 25 -2.57 -1.11 1.53
N MET A 26 -2.61 -1.59 0.29
CA MET A 26 -1.73 -1.12 -0.78
C MET A 26 -2.39 -0.02 -1.61
N VAL A 27 -1.73 1.12 -1.72
CA VAL A 27 -2.15 2.22 -2.60
C VAL A 27 -1.17 2.34 -3.77
N THR A 28 -1.59 1.93 -4.96
CA THR A 28 -0.71 1.72 -6.12
C THR A 28 -0.78 2.85 -7.15
N GLY A 29 -0.92 4.09 -6.70
CA GLY A 29 -1.10 5.25 -7.57
C GLY A 29 -1.36 6.54 -6.81
N PRO A 30 -1.54 7.67 -7.51
CA PRO A 30 -1.82 8.94 -6.88
C PRO A 30 -3.24 8.98 -6.32
N VAL A 31 -3.46 9.75 -5.24
CA VAL A 31 -4.80 9.95 -4.70
C VAL A 31 -5.43 11.14 -5.40
N THR A 32 -6.52 10.90 -6.14
CA THR A 32 -7.32 11.97 -6.72
C THR A 32 -8.20 12.63 -5.66
N LYS A 33 -8.58 13.89 -5.85
CA LYS A 33 -9.47 14.61 -4.92
C LYS A 33 -10.78 13.86 -4.68
N ASN A 34 -11.35 13.27 -5.73
CA ASN A 34 -12.56 12.47 -5.65
C ASN A 34 -12.38 11.15 -4.87
N MET A 35 -11.16 10.59 -4.85
CA MET A 35 -10.86 9.33 -4.16
C MET A 35 -10.44 9.51 -2.70
N ARG A 36 -10.25 10.75 -2.24
CA ARG A 36 -9.81 11.05 -0.87
C ARG A 36 -10.71 10.40 0.18
N ASP A 37 -12.00 10.71 0.14
CA ASP A 37 -12.95 10.23 1.15
C ASP A 37 -13.12 8.71 1.10
N ALA A 38 -13.05 8.13 -0.11
CA ALA A 38 -13.11 6.68 -0.28
C ALA A 38 -11.89 5.98 0.35
N LEU A 39 -10.69 6.55 0.19
CA LEU A 39 -9.47 6.04 0.79
C LEU A 39 -9.52 6.13 2.33
N GLU A 40 -9.91 7.28 2.87
CA GLU A 40 -10.03 7.49 4.31
C GLU A 40 -11.05 6.54 4.94
N ARG A 41 -12.22 6.37 4.33
CA ARG A 41 -13.24 5.40 4.78
C ARG A 41 -12.74 3.97 4.70
N THR A 42 -11.95 3.63 3.70
CA THR A 42 -11.34 2.30 3.56
C THR A 42 -10.36 2.05 4.70
N TYR A 43 -9.48 3.01 4.99
CA TYR A 43 -8.52 2.94 6.10
C TYR A 43 -9.21 2.76 7.45
N HIS A 44 -10.29 3.51 7.71
CA HIS A 44 -11.06 3.37 8.95
C HIS A 44 -11.89 2.08 9.03
N ALA A 45 -12.25 1.49 7.89
CA ALA A 45 -12.96 0.20 7.86
C ALA A 45 -12.04 -0.99 8.10
N THR A 46 -10.73 -0.80 7.98
CA THR A 46 -9.71 -1.85 8.20
C THR A 46 -9.39 -2.00 9.70
N PRO A 47 -9.49 -3.22 10.25
CA PRO A 47 -9.21 -3.48 11.66
C PRO A 47 -7.73 -3.24 12.00
N ASP A 48 -7.44 -2.94 13.27
CA ASP A 48 -6.07 -2.88 13.79
C ASP A 48 -5.64 -4.27 14.29
N PRO A 49 -4.35 -4.66 14.13
CA PRO A 49 -3.25 -3.89 13.53
C PRO A 49 -3.31 -3.84 11.99
N LYS A 50 -3.09 -2.66 11.41
CA LYS A 50 -3.03 -2.46 9.94
C LYS A 50 -1.79 -1.71 9.50
N TRP A 51 -1.34 -2.00 8.28
CA TRP A 51 -0.24 -1.28 7.62
C TRP A 51 -0.68 -0.70 6.28
N VAL A 52 -0.17 0.47 5.93
CA VAL A 52 -0.42 1.15 4.66
C VAL A 52 0.87 1.21 3.85
N VAL A 53 0.80 0.70 2.62
CA VAL A 53 1.93 0.63 1.69
C VAL A 53 1.64 1.50 0.47
N ALA A 54 2.41 2.57 0.31
CA ALA A 54 2.39 3.39 -0.89
C ALA A 54 3.29 2.73 -1.95
N VAL A 55 2.71 2.36 -3.10
CA VAL A 55 3.44 1.70 -4.19
C VAL A 55 3.54 2.61 -5.39
N GLY A 56 4.78 2.88 -5.76
CA GLY A 56 5.18 3.75 -6.86
C GLY A 56 5.33 5.21 -6.45
N ASP A 57 5.93 5.98 -7.35
CA ASP A 57 6.24 7.38 -7.11
C ASP A 57 4.97 8.23 -7.10
N CYS A 58 3.97 7.86 -7.89
CA CYS A 58 2.67 8.51 -7.87
C CYS A 58 1.98 8.45 -6.49
N ALA A 59 2.16 7.35 -5.75
CA ALA A 59 1.60 7.21 -4.40
C ALA A 59 2.41 7.99 -3.35
N ARG A 60 3.68 8.30 -3.62
CA ARG A 60 4.55 9.06 -2.70
C ARG A 60 4.20 10.54 -2.65
N ASP A 61 4.11 11.18 -3.80
CA ASP A 61 4.00 12.64 -3.92
C ASP A 61 3.12 13.10 -5.10
N GLY A 62 2.44 12.17 -5.78
CA GLY A 62 1.69 12.43 -7.00
C GLY A 62 2.47 12.09 -8.27
N GLY A 63 3.80 11.91 -8.19
CA GLY A 63 4.65 11.49 -9.31
C GLY A 63 4.48 12.38 -10.54
N CYS A 64 4.24 11.77 -11.70
CA CYS A 64 4.00 12.52 -12.94
C CYS A 64 2.74 13.40 -12.93
N PHE A 65 1.85 13.25 -11.93
CA PHE A 65 0.66 14.06 -11.76
C PHE A 65 0.80 15.13 -10.66
N ALA A 66 1.99 15.26 -10.05
CA ALA A 66 2.22 16.25 -9.00
C ALA A 66 1.87 17.67 -9.47
N GLY A 67 1.15 18.42 -8.63
CA GLY A 67 0.68 19.77 -8.94
C GLY A 67 -0.58 19.83 -9.83
N SER A 68 -1.10 18.71 -10.32
CA SER A 68 -2.37 18.69 -11.06
C SER A 68 -3.55 19.04 -10.16
N TYR A 69 -4.52 19.80 -10.69
CA TYR A 69 -5.75 20.17 -9.98
C TYR A 69 -6.57 18.95 -9.51
N ALA A 70 -6.39 17.79 -10.16
CA ALA A 70 -7.18 16.60 -9.92
C ALA A 70 -6.62 15.71 -8.79
N VAL A 71 -5.34 15.87 -8.42
CA VAL A 71 -4.70 15.07 -7.38
C VAL A 71 -4.62 15.82 -6.06
N VAL A 72 -4.68 15.08 -4.96
CA VAL A 72 -4.38 15.61 -3.62
C VAL A 72 -2.87 15.69 -3.42
N GLY A 73 -2.13 14.74 -4.00
CA GLY A 73 -0.69 14.59 -3.85
C GLY A 73 -0.36 13.18 -3.38
N GLY A 74 0.58 13.07 -2.44
CA GLY A 74 0.98 11.81 -1.83
C GLY A 74 -0.10 11.19 -0.94
N VAL A 75 -0.08 9.86 -0.84
CA VAL A 75 -0.99 9.09 0.03
C VAL A 75 -0.86 9.51 1.50
N SER A 76 0.35 9.87 1.92
CA SER A 76 0.68 10.35 3.26
C SER A 76 -0.07 11.63 3.68
N GLN A 77 -0.67 12.36 2.73
CA GLN A 77 -1.50 13.52 3.02
C GLN A 77 -2.93 13.15 3.44
N VAL A 78 -3.35 11.90 3.21
CA VAL A 78 -4.71 11.42 3.49
C VAL A 78 -4.71 10.38 4.60
N VAL A 79 -3.79 9.41 4.56
CA VAL A 79 -3.67 8.34 5.55
C VAL A 79 -2.20 8.13 5.93
N PRO A 80 -1.89 7.64 7.14
CA PRO A 80 -0.51 7.32 7.49
C PRO A 80 0.04 6.25 6.54
N VAL A 81 1.32 6.33 6.19
CA VAL A 81 2.02 5.39 5.31
C VAL A 81 3.20 4.79 6.07
N ASP A 82 3.23 3.46 6.16
CA ASP A 82 4.26 2.71 6.89
C ASP A 82 5.43 2.33 5.98
N LEU A 83 5.14 2.03 4.71
CA LEU A 83 6.15 1.64 3.73
C LEU A 83 5.90 2.34 2.39
N HIS A 84 6.97 2.88 1.80
CA HIS A 84 6.98 3.34 0.42
C HIS A 84 7.82 2.39 -0.45
N ILE A 85 7.25 1.91 -1.55
CA ILE A 85 7.92 1.10 -2.56
C ILE A 85 8.14 1.98 -3.80
N PRO A 86 9.37 2.44 -4.09
CA PRO A 86 9.62 3.39 -5.19
C PRO A 86 9.52 2.74 -6.58
N GLY A 87 9.12 3.54 -7.59
CA GLY A 87 9.10 3.16 -9.01
C GLY A 87 7.95 3.75 -9.83
N CYS A 88 8.08 3.76 -11.16
CA CYS A 88 7.05 4.29 -12.08
C CYS A 88 7.00 3.53 -13.44
N PRO A 89 6.43 2.30 -13.49
CA PRO A 89 5.95 1.49 -12.37
C PRO A 89 7.07 0.66 -11.72
N PRO A 90 6.95 0.30 -10.43
CA PRO A 90 7.91 -0.56 -9.76
C PRO A 90 7.89 -2.00 -10.32
N PRO A 91 9.05 -2.68 -10.47
CA PRO A 91 9.10 -4.08 -10.86
C PRO A 91 8.35 -4.98 -9.86
N PRO A 92 7.67 -6.05 -10.29
CA PRO A 92 6.98 -6.98 -9.38
C PRO A 92 7.87 -7.57 -8.29
N THR A 93 9.14 -7.83 -8.60
CA THR A 93 10.15 -8.31 -7.63
C THR A 93 10.42 -7.29 -6.53
N THR A 94 10.47 -6.00 -6.86
CA THR A 94 10.63 -4.92 -5.89
C THR A 94 9.41 -4.82 -4.98
N ILE A 95 8.20 -4.95 -5.54
CA ILE A 95 6.97 -4.95 -4.74
C ILE A 95 6.98 -6.13 -3.76
N LEU A 96 7.29 -7.33 -4.24
CA LEU A 96 7.36 -8.53 -3.40
C LEU A 96 8.40 -8.36 -2.27
N ARG A 97 9.59 -7.87 -2.58
CA ARG A 97 10.64 -7.63 -1.58
C ARG A 97 10.20 -6.63 -0.51
N GLY A 98 9.50 -5.56 -0.91
CA GLY A 98 8.95 -4.58 0.02
C GLY A 98 7.91 -5.20 0.96
N LEU A 99 6.98 -5.98 0.42
CA LEU A 99 5.96 -6.66 1.22
C LEU A 99 6.57 -7.69 2.19
N LEU A 100 7.55 -8.48 1.76
CA LEU A 100 8.24 -9.43 2.63
C LEU A 100 9.00 -8.73 3.77
N ALA A 101 9.65 -7.60 3.48
CA ALA A 101 10.33 -6.81 4.51
C ALA A 101 9.34 -6.24 5.54
N LEU A 102 8.16 -5.79 5.10
CA LEU A 102 7.09 -5.33 5.99
C LEU A 102 6.61 -6.46 6.91
N LEU A 103 6.36 -7.65 6.36
CA LEU A 103 5.93 -8.81 7.15
C LEU A 103 6.98 -9.24 8.18
N ASP A 104 8.26 -9.26 7.81
CA ASP A 104 9.36 -9.59 8.74
C ASP A 104 9.46 -8.56 9.86
N GLN A 105 9.29 -7.27 9.55
CA GLN A 105 9.27 -6.21 10.55
C GLN A 105 8.05 -6.31 11.48
N ALA A 106 6.87 -6.60 10.93
CA ALA A 106 5.66 -6.83 11.72
C ALA A 106 5.81 -8.02 12.67
N ALA A 107 6.38 -9.14 12.20
CA ALA A 107 6.62 -10.33 13.01
C ALA A 107 7.61 -10.06 14.17
N LYS A 108 8.67 -9.28 13.92
CA LYS A 108 9.62 -8.87 14.97
C LYS A 108 8.99 -8.01 16.05
N ASN A 109 8.09 -7.10 15.66
CA ASN A 109 7.39 -6.23 16.60
C ASN A 109 6.43 -7.01 17.52
N THR A 110 5.80 -8.09 17.01
CA THR A 110 4.93 -8.97 17.80
C THR A 110 5.71 -9.82 18.82
N ASN A 111 6.93 -10.25 18.48
CA ASN A 111 7.79 -11.06 19.37
C ASN A 111 8.56 -10.26 20.43
N SER A 112 8.40 -8.93 20.46
CA SER A 112 9.11 -8.04 21.40
C SER A 112 8.25 -7.65 22.61
N ILE A 113 7.16 -8.39 22.88
CA ILE A 113 6.24 -8.21 24.02
C ILE A 113 6.26 -9.47 24.89
#